data_AF-A0A1G2SLV6-F1
#
_entry.id   AF-A0A1G2SLV6-F1
#
_cell.length_a   1.000
_cell.length_b   1.000
_cell.length_c   1.000
_cell.angle_alpha   90.00
_cell.angle_beta   90.00
_cell.angle_gamma   90.00
#
_symmetry.space_group_name_H-M   'P 1'
#
loop_
_entity.id
_entity.type
_entity.pdbx_description
1 polymer ?
#
loop_
_entity_poly.entity_id
_entity_poly.type
_entity_poly.pdbx_seq_one_letter_code
_entity_poly.pdbx_strand_id
1 'polypeptide(L)'
;MNFFEQGRAQLVALLGGTAFAWYSVAVDALRFYRTEGTLFKVSDCVYPNPITTPCFWGAVLFVIVLVFALRARKSADPLKRQRNILMMLLGGTLFAWANFSVSSWSFFLAPKGEGTSCSGVPADSPFVTACFYGALFFTASLVAGYVFFRALKRNTTVS
;
A
#
# COMPACT_ATOMS: atom_id res chain seq x y z
N MET A 1 -26.49 -2.68 -7.28
CA MET A 1 -25.17 -3.28 -6.95
C MET A 1 -25.35 -4.21 -5.78
N ASN A 2 -25.09 -5.49 -6.00
CA ASN A 2 -25.36 -6.53 -5.01
C ASN A 2 -24.32 -6.46 -3.88
N PHE A 3 -24.75 -6.68 -2.64
CA PHE A 3 -23.89 -6.74 -1.46
C PHE A 3 -22.66 -7.66 -1.65
N PHE A 4 -22.86 -8.75 -2.41
CA PHE A 4 -21.83 -9.72 -2.75
C PHE A 4 -20.79 -9.18 -3.75
N GLU A 5 -21.17 -8.28 -4.67
CA GLU A 5 -20.22 -7.62 -5.59
C GLU A 5 -19.31 -6.64 -4.86
N GLN A 6 -19.85 -5.88 -3.90
CA GLN A 6 -19.07 -4.86 -3.18
C GLN A 6 -17.96 -5.49 -2.31
N GLY A 7 -18.23 -6.63 -1.68
CA GLY A 7 -17.20 -7.41 -0.97
C GLY A 7 -16.18 -8.08 -1.89
N ARG A 8 -16.50 -8.31 -3.17
CA ARG A 8 -15.56 -8.81 -4.20
C ARG A 8 -14.68 -7.68 -4.73
N ALA A 9 -15.25 -6.49 -4.97
CA ALA A 9 -14.51 -5.33 -5.44
C ALA A 9 -13.38 -4.92 -4.48
N GLN A 10 -13.66 -4.88 -3.17
CA GLN A 10 -12.63 -4.62 -2.16
C GLN A 10 -11.51 -5.68 -2.19
N LEU A 11 -11.85 -6.94 -2.38
CA LEU A 11 -10.88 -8.04 -2.42
C LEU A 11 -10.04 -8.02 -3.70
N VAL A 12 -10.63 -7.69 -4.84
CA VAL A 12 -9.90 -7.50 -6.10
C VAL A 12 -8.93 -6.33 -5.97
N ALA A 13 -9.36 -5.21 -5.40
CA ALA A 13 -8.49 -4.06 -5.16
C ALA A 13 -7.33 -4.40 -4.21
N LEU A 14 -7.60 -5.15 -3.13
CA LEU A 14 -6.56 -5.60 -2.20
C LEU A 14 -5.59 -6.60 -2.85
N LEU A 15 -6.09 -7.56 -3.63
CA LEU A 15 -5.25 -8.53 -4.35
C LEU A 15 -4.37 -7.84 -5.40
N GLY A 16 -4.96 -6.94 -6.19
CA GLY A 16 -4.22 -6.12 -7.16
C GLY A 16 -3.15 -5.26 -6.50
N GLY A 17 -3.51 -4.57 -5.41
CA GLY A 17 -2.58 -3.75 -4.63
C GLY A 17 -1.45 -4.58 -4.00
N THR A 18 -1.76 -5.77 -3.47
CA THR A 18 -0.77 -6.70 -2.91
C THR A 18 0.20 -7.18 -3.99
N ALA A 19 -0.31 -7.64 -5.14
CA ALA A 19 0.52 -8.11 -6.25
C ALA A 19 1.42 -7.00 -6.79
N PHE A 20 0.88 -5.79 -6.97
CA PHE A 20 1.65 -4.63 -7.42
C PHE A 20 2.72 -4.23 -6.41
N ALA A 21 2.37 -4.16 -5.11
CA ALA A 21 3.32 -3.80 -4.07
C ALA A 21 4.48 -4.80 -3.99
N TRP A 22 4.20 -6.11 -3.99
CA TRP A 22 5.24 -7.13 -4.01
C TRP A 22 6.06 -7.15 -5.29
N TYR A 23 5.45 -6.85 -6.44
CA TYR A 23 6.19 -6.66 -7.69
C TYR A 23 7.18 -5.49 -7.58
N SER A 24 6.75 -4.33 -7.06
CA SER A 24 7.64 -3.18 -6.88
C SER A 24 8.79 -3.47 -5.91
N VAL A 25 8.52 -4.13 -4.79
CA VAL A 25 9.53 -4.57 -3.84
C VAL A 25 10.50 -5.57 -4.49
N ALA A 26 10.01 -6.50 -5.30
CA ALA A 26 10.85 -7.47 -5.99
C ALA A 26 11.77 -6.80 -7.03
N VAL A 27 11.27 -5.81 -7.76
CA VAL A 27 12.07 -5.03 -8.72
C VAL A 27 13.18 -4.25 -7.99
N ASP A 28 12.87 -3.62 -6.86
CA ASP A 28 13.86 -2.89 -6.07
C ASP A 28 14.87 -3.83 -5.39
N ALA A 29 14.42 -5.00 -4.90
CA ALA A 29 15.31 -6.03 -4.37
C ALA A 29 16.24 -6.61 -5.42
N LEU A 30 15.75 -6.86 -6.64
CA LEU A 30 16.56 -7.33 -7.78
C LEU A 30 17.60 -6.29 -8.20
N ARG A 31 17.25 -4.99 -8.16
CA ARG A 31 18.21 -3.90 -8.42
C ARG A 31 19.30 -3.88 -7.36
N PHE A 32 18.94 -3.88 -6.08
CA PHE A 32 19.89 -3.91 -4.97
C PHE A 32 20.82 -5.12 -5.05
N TYR A 33 20.28 -6.31 -5.34
CA TYR A 33 21.07 -7.53 -5.49
C TYR A 33 22.06 -7.46 -6.67
N ARG A 34 21.67 -6.83 -7.79
CA ARG A 34 22.57 -6.63 -8.94
C ARG A 34 23.69 -5.63 -8.67
N THR A 35 23.48 -4.64 -7.82
CA THR A 35 24.47 -3.60 -7.52
C THR A 35 25.40 -3.94 -6.37
N GLU A 36 24.89 -4.56 -5.29
CA GLU A 36 25.65 -4.79 -4.04
C GLU A 36 26.02 -6.27 -3.84
N GLY A 37 25.46 -7.20 -4.62
CA GLY A 37 25.78 -8.65 -4.57
C GLY A 37 25.43 -9.36 -3.26
N THR A 38 24.87 -8.66 -2.27
CA THR A 38 24.55 -9.18 -0.93
C THR A 38 23.17 -8.68 -0.50
N LEU A 39 22.39 -9.52 0.21
CA LEU A 39 21.03 -9.18 0.67
C LEU A 39 20.99 -8.52 2.07
N PHE A 40 22.08 -8.64 2.85
CA PHE A 40 22.12 -8.28 4.27
C PHE A 40 23.07 -7.13 4.61
N LYS A 41 23.52 -6.35 3.62
CA LYS A 41 24.30 -5.14 3.88
C LYS A 41 23.35 -4.01 4.28
N VAL A 42 23.61 -3.39 5.44
CA VAL A 42 22.73 -2.38 6.06
C VAL A 42 23.41 -1.00 6.14
N SER A 43 24.74 -0.93 5.96
CA SER A 43 25.56 0.29 6.06
C SER A 43 26.42 0.51 4.81
N ASP A 44 26.70 1.76 4.45
CA ASP A 44 27.50 2.18 3.27
C ASP A 44 27.02 1.59 1.93
N CYS A 45 25.76 1.86 1.59
CA CYS A 45 25.14 1.43 0.33
C CYS A 45 24.70 2.63 -0.51
N VAL A 46 24.92 2.56 -1.83
CA VAL A 46 24.46 3.58 -2.79
C VAL A 46 22.93 3.55 -2.91
N TYR A 47 22.33 2.37 -2.68
CA TYR A 47 20.89 2.14 -2.66
C TYR A 47 20.46 1.68 -1.26
N PRO A 48 19.34 2.19 -0.70
CA PRO A 48 18.87 1.77 0.62
C PRO A 48 18.44 0.30 0.60
N ASN A 49 18.66 -0.40 1.71
CA ASN A 49 18.24 -1.79 1.87
C ASN A 49 16.71 -1.90 1.69
N PRO A 50 16.20 -2.81 0.83
CA PRO A 50 14.78 -2.94 0.56
C PRO A 50 13.92 -3.14 1.82
N ILE A 51 14.44 -3.76 2.88
CA ILE A 51 13.70 -4.04 4.13
C ILE A 51 13.48 -2.76 4.97
N THR A 52 14.33 -1.76 4.82
CA THR A 52 14.17 -0.46 5.50
C THR A 52 13.37 0.56 4.69
N THR A 53 13.01 0.22 3.44
CA THR A 53 12.23 1.11 2.59
C THR A 53 10.75 1.17 3.02
N PRO A 54 10.10 2.33 2.92
CA PRO A 54 8.67 2.45 3.21
C PRO A 54 7.80 1.60 2.26
N CYS A 55 8.28 1.30 1.04
CA CYS A 55 7.60 0.41 0.09
C CYS A 55 7.44 -1.01 0.64
N PHE A 56 8.46 -1.56 1.30
CA PHE A 56 8.39 -2.90 1.90
C PHE A 56 7.34 -2.96 3.01
N TRP A 57 7.33 -1.98 3.91
CA TRP A 57 6.33 -1.91 4.98
C TRP A 57 4.92 -1.70 4.45
N GLY A 58 4.76 -0.95 3.36
CA GLY A 58 3.50 -0.83 2.64
C GLY A 58 3.01 -2.17 2.06
N ALA A 59 3.90 -2.96 1.45
CA ALA A 59 3.57 -4.28 0.91
C ALA A 59 3.18 -5.28 2.02
N VAL A 60 3.88 -5.26 3.15
CA VAL A 60 3.52 -6.06 4.33
C VAL A 60 2.13 -5.69 4.84
N LEU A 61 1.82 -4.39 4.93
CA LEU A 61 0.51 -3.93 5.38
C LEU A 61 -0.62 -4.37 4.43
N PHE A 62 -0.39 -4.37 3.11
CA PHE A 62 -1.35 -4.92 2.14
C PHE A 62 -1.69 -6.39 2.40
N VAL A 63 -0.67 -7.21 2.67
CA VAL A 63 -0.86 -8.64 3.00
C VAL A 63 -1.65 -8.80 4.30
N ILE A 64 -1.31 -8.04 5.33
CA ILE A 64 -2.01 -8.08 6.62
C ILE A 64 -3.50 -7.74 6.41
N VAL A 65 -3.80 -6.66 5.69
CA VAL A 65 -5.18 -6.24 5.42
C VAL A 65 -5.91 -7.29 4.57
N LEU A 66 -5.26 -7.89 3.58
CA LEU A 66 -5.84 -8.96 2.76
C LEU A 66 -6.20 -10.19 3.61
N VAL A 67 -5.31 -10.64 4.50
CA VAL A 67 -5.56 -11.77 5.42
C VAL A 67 -6.72 -11.46 6.35
N PHE A 68 -6.78 -10.24 6.89
CA PHE A 68 -7.90 -9.80 7.74
C PHE A 68 -9.22 -9.73 6.97
N ALA A 69 -9.20 -9.26 5.72
CA ALA A 69 -10.38 -9.24 4.85
C ALA A 69 -10.89 -10.64 4.52
N LEU A 70 -10.00 -11.60 4.26
CA LEU A 70 -10.36 -13.01 4.05
C LEU A 70 -10.96 -13.64 5.32
N ARG A 71 -10.38 -13.36 6.50
CA ARG A 71 -10.90 -13.86 7.79
C ARG A 71 -12.25 -13.24 8.16
N ALA A 72 -12.52 -12.00 7.74
CA ALA A 72 -13.79 -11.33 8.02
C ALA A 72 -14.99 -11.98 7.31
N ARG A 73 -14.79 -12.76 6.25
CA ARG A 73 -15.87 -13.50 5.58
C ARG A 73 -16.53 -14.57 6.44
N LYS A 74 -15.83 -15.08 7.47
CA LYS A 74 -16.32 -16.17 8.34
C LYS A 74 -16.83 -15.68 9.70
N SER A 75 -17.00 -14.37 9.89
CA SER A 75 -17.29 -13.81 11.22
C SER A 75 -18.78 -13.67 11.50
N ALA A 76 -19.18 -13.96 12.75
CA ALA A 76 -20.51 -13.67 13.27
C ALA A 76 -20.87 -12.16 13.26
N ASP A 77 -19.87 -11.28 13.47
CA ASP A 77 -20.04 -9.82 13.51
C ASP A 77 -19.37 -9.11 12.31
N PRO A 78 -20.00 -9.05 11.13
CA PRO A 78 -19.41 -8.46 9.93
C PRO A 78 -19.15 -6.95 10.07
N LEU A 79 -19.97 -6.24 10.86
CA LEU A 79 -19.93 -4.79 11.01
C LEU A 79 -18.68 -4.32 11.79
N LYS A 80 -18.40 -4.94 12.94
CA LYS A 80 -17.23 -4.61 13.78
C LYS A 80 -15.92 -4.93 13.04
N ARG A 81 -15.89 -6.05 12.33
CA ARG A 81 -14.69 -6.50 11.60
C ARG A 81 -14.40 -5.63 10.38
N GLN A 82 -15.43 -5.22 9.64
CA GLN A 82 -15.27 -4.28 8.54
C GLN A 82 -14.79 -2.91 9.03
N ARG A 83 -15.25 -2.44 10.19
CA ARG A 83 -14.74 -1.21 10.81
C ARG A 83 -13.24 -1.30 11.10
N ASN A 84 -12.77 -2.42 11.65
CA ASN A 84 -11.33 -2.63 11.90
C ASN A 84 -10.52 -2.64 10.60
N ILE A 85 -11.02 -3.33 9.56
CA ILE A 85 -10.38 -3.33 8.24
C ILE A 85 -10.28 -1.90 7.68
N LEU A 86 -11.33 -1.10 7.85
CA LEU A 86 -11.31 0.31 7.43
C LEU A 86 -10.29 1.14 8.19
N MET A 87 -10.15 0.95 9.50
CA MET A 87 -9.12 1.63 10.29
C MET A 87 -7.72 1.25 9.82
N MET A 88 -7.47 -0.03 9.54
CA MET A 88 -6.19 -0.50 8.99
C MET A 88 -5.91 0.10 7.61
N LEU A 89 -6.91 0.14 6.73
CA LEU A 89 -6.81 0.79 5.42
C LEU A 89 -6.54 2.30 5.54
N LEU A 90 -7.16 2.97 6.51
CA LEU A 90 -6.94 4.39 6.81
C LEU A 90 -5.48 4.63 7.23
N GLY A 91 -4.98 3.81 8.16
CA GLY A 91 -3.59 3.86 8.60
C GLY A 91 -2.61 3.64 7.44
N GLY A 92 -2.85 2.63 6.60
CA GLY A 92 -2.03 2.36 5.41
C GLY A 92 -2.06 3.47 4.37
N THR A 93 -3.24 4.07 4.16
CA THR A 93 -3.41 5.21 3.27
C THR A 93 -2.62 6.41 3.76
N LEU A 94 -2.76 6.77 5.04
CA LEU A 94 -2.01 7.89 5.63
C LEU A 94 -0.50 7.65 5.58
N PHE A 95 -0.06 6.42 5.88
CA PHE A 95 1.34 6.05 5.77
C PHE A 95 1.87 6.19 4.33
N ALA A 96 1.14 5.68 3.34
CA ALA A 96 1.53 5.79 1.94
C ALA A 96 1.61 7.25 1.47
N TRP A 97 0.60 8.06 1.79
CA TRP A 97 0.59 9.49 1.44
C TRP A 97 1.64 10.31 2.18
N ALA A 98 1.94 9.98 3.44
CA ALA A 98 3.01 10.64 4.20
C ALA A 98 4.38 10.38 3.57
N ASN A 99 4.70 9.11 3.26
CA ASN A 99 5.96 8.75 2.61
C ASN A 99 6.09 9.33 1.20
N PHE A 100 5.00 9.35 0.43
CA PHE A 100 4.97 10.02 -0.86
C PHE A 100 5.19 11.53 -0.75
N SER A 101 4.56 12.18 0.24
CA SER A 101 4.70 13.62 0.48
C SER A 101 6.12 13.98 0.88
N VAL A 102 6.75 13.21 1.76
CA VAL A 102 8.16 13.40 2.16
C VAL A 102 9.09 13.28 0.95
N SER A 103 8.87 12.28 0.10
CA SER A 103 9.70 12.08 -1.10
C SER A 103 9.47 13.15 -2.17
N SER A 104 8.23 13.61 -2.31
CA SER A 104 7.91 14.74 -3.20
C SER A 104 8.56 16.02 -2.69
N TRP A 105 8.52 16.25 -1.38
CA TRP A 105 9.12 17.40 -0.71
C TRP A 105 10.64 17.43 -0.89
N SER A 106 11.33 16.29 -0.73
CA SER A 106 12.76 16.19 -1.01
C SER A 106 13.08 16.43 -2.49
N PHE A 107 12.22 15.99 -3.41
CA PHE A 107 12.34 16.27 -4.84
C PHE A 107 12.23 17.77 -5.18
N PHE A 108 11.35 18.51 -4.48
CA PHE A 108 11.18 19.96 -4.70
C PHE A 108 12.30 20.80 -4.07
N LEU A 109 12.95 20.28 -3.01
CA LEU A 109 14.09 20.94 -2.35
C LEU A 109 15.43 20.60 -2.99
N ALA A 110 15.54 19.48 -3.71
CA ALA A 110 16.75 19.07 -4.41
C ALA A 110 17.01 19.95 -5.66
N PRO A 111 18.26 20.30 -5.96
CA PRO A 111 18.64 20.92 -7.23
C PRO A 111 18.14 20.09 -8.43
N LYS A 112 17.76 20.76 -9.53
CA LYS A 112 17.26 20.10 -10.75
C LYS A 112 18.25 19.03 -11.23
N GLY A 113 17.85 17.76 -11.17
CA GLY A 113 18.64 16.61 -11.62
C GLY A 113 19.08 15.62 -10.54
N GLU A 114 18.92 15.95 -9.25
CA GLU A 114 19.29 15.07 -8.11
C GLU A 114 18.08 14.53 -7.34
N GLY A 115 16.88 14.64 -7.90
CA GLY A 115 15.67 14.11 -7.29
C GLY A 115 15.71 12.58 -7.24
N THR A 116 15.88 12.03 -6.03
CA THR A 116 15.90 10.58 -5.78
C THR A 116 14.53 10.10 -5.31
N SER A 117 14.06 8.99 -5.89
CA SER A 117 12.86 8.30 -5.41
C SER A 117 13.11 7.62 -4.05
N CYS A 118 12.05 7.11 -3.40
CA CYS A 118 12.15 6.35 -2.14
C CYS A 118 13.18 5.20 -2.14
N SER A 119 13.60 4.73 -3.32
CA SER A 119 14.58 3.67 -3.51
C SER A 119 15.95 4.19 -3.97
N GLY A 120 16.24 5.49 -3.83
CA GLY A 120 17.53 6.10 -4.21
C GLY A 120 17.77 6.20 -5.72
N VAL A 121 16.80 5.79 -6.55
CA VAL A 121 16.89 5.85 -8.01
C VAL A 121 16.45 7.23 -8.49
N PRO A 122 17.19 7.90 -9.39
CA PRO A 122 16.73 9.11 -10.03
C PRO A 122 15.45 8.80 -10.81
N ALA A 123 14.37 9.50 -10.48
CA ALA A 123 13.09 9.36 -11.17
C ALA A 123 12.77 10.65 -11.90
N ASP A 124 12.38 10.55 -13.18
CA ASP A 124 12.06 11.71 -14.01
C ASP A 124 10.86 12.51 -13.48
N SER A 125 9.99 11.89 -12.68
CA SER A 125 8.90 12.57 -11.98
C SER A 125 8.39 11.80 -10.75
N PRO A 126 7.91 12.50 -9.71
CA PRO A 126 7.38 11.89 -8.47
C PRO A 126 6.13 11.03 -8.72
N PHE A 127 5.37 11.31 -9.79
CA PHE A 127 4.11 10.62 -10.13
C PHE A 127 4.29 9.21 -10.69
N VAL A 128 5.51 8.80 -11.05
CA VAL A 128 5.80 7.44 -11.57
C VAL A 128 6.38 6.52 -10.49
N THR A 129 6.45 7.00 -9.25
CA THR A 129 7.04 6.26 -8.14
C THR A 129 6.12 5.15 -7.63
N ALA A 130 6.71 4.03 -7.17
CA ALA A 130 5.96 2.92 -6.58
C ALA A 130 5.10 3.37 -5.36
N CYS A 131 5.55 4.38 -4.61
CA CYS A 131 4.78 4.96 -3.50
C CYS A 131 3.49 5.65 -3.96
N PHE A 132 3.50 6.34 -5.10
CA PHE A 132 2.29 6.97 -5.65
C PHE A 132 1.24 5.92 -6.01
N TYR A 133 1.63 4.88 -6.74
CA TYR A 133 0.73 3.77 -7.07
C TYR A 133 0.25 3.03 -5.82
N GLY A 134 1.12 2.80 -4.83
CA GLY A 134 0.74 2.24 -3.53
C GLY A 134 -0.33 3.08 -2.82
N ALA A 135 -0.19 4.40 -2.81
CA ALA A 135 -1.18 5.32 -2.25
C ALA A 135 -2.52 5.26 -3.00
N LEU A 136 -2.49 5.14 -4.34
CA LEU A 136 -3.70 4.96 -5.15
C LEU A 136 -4.41 3.64 -4.86
N PHE A 137 -3.69 2.53 -4.73
CA PHE A 137 -4.30 1.24 -4.39
C PHE A 137 -4.87 1.22 -2.97
N PHE A 138 -4.19 1.87 -2.00
CA PHE A 138 -4.69 1.98 -0.63
C PHE A 138 -5.96 2.83 -0.58
N THR A 139 -5.96 3.99 -1.23
CA THR A 139 -7.15 4.86 -1.31
C THR A 139 -8.31 4.19 -2.02
N ALA A 140 -8.07 3.52 -3.17
CA ALA A 140 -9.11 2.78 -3.88
C ALA A 140 -9.71 1.66 -3.01
N SER A 141 -8.86 0.90 -2.32
CA SER A 141 -9.30 -0.15 -1.38
C SER A 141 -10.09 0.42 -0.20
N LEU A 142 -9.70 1.59 0.29
CA LEU A 142 -10.39 2.31 1.37
C LEU A 142 -11.79 2.78 0.94
N VAL A 143 -11.89 3.39 -0.23
CA VAL A 143 -13.18 3.84 -0.78
C VAL A 143 -14.11 2.65 -1.00
N ALA A 144 -13.62 1.57 -1.62
CA ALA A 144 -14.40 0.35 -1.81
C ALA A 144 -14.86 -0.25 -0.47
N GLY A 145 -13.96 -0.34 0.52
CA GLY A 145 -14.29 -0.83 1.85
C GLY A 145 -15.27 0.07 2.62
N TYR A 146 -15.22 1.39 2.40
CA TYR A 146 -16.11 2.36 3.03
C TYR A 146 -17.53 2.26 2.48
N VAL A 147 -17.67 2.12 1.16
CA VAL A 147 -18.96 1.89 0.51
C VAL A 147 -19.58 0.58 1.01
N PHE A 148 -18.77 -0.49 1.10
CA PHE A 148 -19.24 -1.77 1.65
C PHE A 148 -19.67 -1.66 3.12
N PHE A 149 -18.94 -0.92 3.95
CA PHE A 149 -19.33 -0.66 5.34
C PHE A 149 -20.65 0.11 5.47
N ARG A 150 -20.86 1.14 4.63
CA ARG A 150 -22.13 1.87 4.59
C ARG A 150 -23.29 0.99 4.15
N ALA A 151 -23.06 0.07 3.20
CA ALA A 151 -24.07 -0.89 2.78
C ALA A 151 -24.42 -1.87 3.91
N LEU A 152 -23.41 -2.42 4.61
CA LEU A 152 -23.59 -3.26 5.80
C LEU A 152 -24.43 -2.57 6.87
N LYS A 153 -24.04 -1.35 7.27
CA LYS A 153 -24.71 -0.62 8.34
C LYS A 153 -26.19 -0.37 8.04
N ARG A 154 -26.52 -0.06 6.78
CA ARG A 154 -27.90 0.20 6.33
C ARG A 154 -28.79 -1.04 6.46
N ASN A 155 -28.27 -2.22 6.12
CA ASN A 155 -29.03 -3.46 6.21
C ASN A 155 -29.32 -3.84 7.67
N THR A 156 -28.35 -3.65 8.58
CA THR A 156 -28.54 -3.93 10.01
C THR A 156 -29.52 -2.98 10.70
N THR A 157 -29.70 -1.74 10.19
CA THR A 157 -30.69 -0.81 10.76
C THR A 157 -32.12 -1.04 10.27
N VAL A 158 -32.32 -1.86 9.23
CA VAL A 158 -33.62 -2.15 8.63
C VAL A 158 -34.17 -3.51 9.09
N SER A 159 -33.30 -4.37 9.64
CA SER A 159 -33.63 -5.65 10.30
C SER A 159 -33.85 -5.47 11.79
#